data_AF-A0A146LDZ9-F1
#
_entry.id   AF-A0A146LDZ9-F1
#
_cell.length_a   1.000
_cell.length_b   1.000
_cell.length_c   1.000
_cell.angle_alpha   90.00
_cell.angle_beta   90.00
_cell.angle_gamma   90.00
#
_symmetry.space_group_name_H-M   'P 1'
#
loop_
_entity.id
_entity.type
_entity.pdbx_description
1 polymer ?
#
loop_
_entity_poly.entity_id
_entity_poly.type
_entity_poly.pdbx_seq_one_letter_code
_entity_poly.pdbx_strand_id
1 'polypeptide(L)'
;MKEVDFEPLSEPFLIASIPTRQMYSKDNLSWEVKVPIIQDGRLQAALYWFNTALYNDVTYSTSSDDSFASQAAEVFSEDIPVSSSDIVILKCLYSYGVIKLDVV
;
A
#
# COMPACT_ATOMS: atom_id res chain seq x y z
N MET A 1 19.74 -6.60 4.30
CA MET A 1 18.29 -6.51 4.08
C MET A 1 17.91 -7.70 3.22
N LYS A 2 16.87 -8.48 3.54
CA LYS A 2 16.45 -9.56 2.64
C LYS A 2 15.68 -8.92 1.50
N GLU A 3 16.18 -9.08 0.29
CA GLU A 3 15.44 -8.76 -0.92
C GLU A 3 14.23 -9.70 -0.98
N VAL A 4 13.06 -9.14 -1.27
CA VAL A 4 11.83 -9.92 -1.46
C VAL A 4 11.68 -10.09 -2.97
N ASP A 5 11.69 -11.32 -3.44
CA ASP A 5 11.37 -11.61 -4.83
C ASP A 5 9.85 -11.45 -5.02
N PHE A 6 9.45 -10.58 -5.95
CA PHE A 6 8.06 -10.40 -6.33
C PHE A 6 7.95 -10.00 -7.80
N GLU A 7 6.80 -10.27 -8.40
CA GLU A 7 6.44 -9.78 -9.72
C GLU A 7 5.34 -8.71 -9.57
N PRO A 8 5.54 -7.47 -10.04
CA PRO A 8 4.54 -6.42 -9.93
C PRO A 8 3.35 -6.72 -10.85
N LEU A 9 2.15 -6.79 -10.28
CA LEU A 9 0.89 -6.93 -11.03
C LEU A 9 0.22 -5.58 -11.33
N SER A 10 0.77 -4.48 -10.81
CA SER A 10 0.34 -3.11 -11.06
C SER A 10 1.53 -2.15 -10.97
N GLU A 11 1.37 -0.95 -11.54
CA GLU A 11 2.23 0.18 -11.19
C GLU A 11 2.00 0.61 -9.73
N PRO A 12 2.99 1.25 -9.05
CA PRO A 12 2.75 1.90 -7.76
C PRO A 12 1.62 2.93 -7.81
N PHE A 13 0.79 2.95 -6.77
CA PHE A 13 -0.35 3.89 -6.66
C PHE A 13 -0.49 4.45 -5.24
N LEU A 14 -1.19 5.58 -5.12
CA LEU A 14 -1.52 6.17 -3.84
C LEU A 14 -2.72 5.44 -3.23
N ILE A 15 -2.51 4.77 -2.10
CA ILE A 15 -3.57 4.12 -1.33
C ILE A 15 -4.40 5.16 -0.56
N ALA A 16 -3.72 6.00 0.22
CA ALA A 16 -4.33 6.99 1.10
C ALA A 16 -3.36 8.15 1.39
N SER A 17 -3.94 9.30 1.74
CA SER A 17 -3.19 10.43 2.32
C SER A 17 -3.79 10.76 3.68
N ILE A 18 -2.99 10.59 4.73
CA ILE A 18 -3.44 10.79 6.12
C ILE A 18 -2.82 12.09 6.63
N PRO A 19 -3.63 13.14 6.88
CA PRO A 19 -3.12 14.35 7.52
C PRO A 19 -2.51 14.00 8.87
N THR A 20 -1.34 14.58 9.20
CA THR A 20 -0.63 14.30 10.47
C THR A 20 -1.52 14.48 11.71
N ARG A 21 -2.49 15.41 11.66
CA ARG A 21 -3.44 15.65 12.74
C ARG A 21 -4.41 14.49 12.99
N GLN A 22 -4.66 13.66 11.97
CA GLN A 22 -5.55 12.49 12.04
C GLN A 22 -4.78 11.19 12.30
N MET A 23 -3.44 11.18 12.22
CA MET A 23 -2.65 9.98 12.49
C MET A 23 -2.91 9.42 13.90
N TYR A 24 -3.15 10.28 14.89
CA TYR A 24 -3.39 9.84 16.26
C TYR A 24 -4.87 9.90 16.67
N SER A 25 -5.79 10.15 15.73
CA SER A 25 -7.21 10.14 16.05
C SER A 25 -7.70 8.71 16.28
N LYS A 26 -8.78 8.58 17.04
CA LYS A 26 -9.48 7.29 17.24
C LYS A 26 -10.51 7.01 16.14
N ASP A 27 -10.53 7.86 15.12
CA ASP A 27 -11.47 7.70 14.01
C ASP A 27 -10.99 6.55 13.12
N ASN A 28 -11.93 5.75 12.66
CA ASN A 28 -11.65 4.74 11.65
C ASN A 28 -11.75 5.41 10.29
N LEU A 29 -10.63 5.46 9.56
CA LEU A 29 -10.58 5.98 8.21
C LEU A 29 -10.59 4.81 7.22
N SER A 30 -11.25 5.01 6.08
CA SER A 30 -11.35 4.00 5.04
C SER A 30 -11.26 4.61 3.65
N TRP A 31 -10.53 3.95 2.77
CA TRP A 31 -10.41 4.30 1.35
C TRP A 31 -10.61 3.06 0.50
N GLU A 32 -11.12 3.26 -0.71
CA GLU A 32 -11.19 2.23 -1.75
C GLU A 32 -10.52 2.80 -3.00
N VAL A 33 -9.57 2.05 -3.55
CA VAL A 33 -8.79 2.44 -4.72
C VAL A 33 -8.98 1.41 -5.80
N LYS A 34 -9.27 1.87 -7.02
CA LYS A 34 -9.32 1.03 -8.21
C LYS A 34 -7.91 0.88 -8.76
N VAL A 35 -7.43 -0.35 -8.84
CA VAL A 35 -6.08 -0.70 -9.24
C VAL A 35 -6.14 -1.45 -10.57
N PRO A 36 -5.73 -0.82 -11.68
CA PRO A 36 -5.59 -1.51 -12.95
C PRO A 36 -4.48 -2.55 -12.88
N ILE A 37 -4.77 -3.77 -13.30
CA ILE A 37 -3.78 -4.85 -13.40
C ILE A 37 -3.06 -4.74 -14.73
N ILE A 38 -1.73 -4.84 -14.72
CA ILE A 38 -0.88 -4.69 -15.92
C ILE A 38 -0.37 -6.03 -16.45
N GLN A 39 -0.47 -7.09 -15.66
CA GLN A 39 0.04 -8.42 -15.99
C GLN A 39 -0.83 -9.52 -15.40
N ASP A 40 -1.01 -10.60 -16.15
CA ASP A 40 -1.68 -11.82 -15.67
C ASP A 40 -0.87 -12.47 -14.54
N GLY A 41 -1.55 -13.00 -13.53
CA GLY A 41 -0.87 -13.65 -12.41
C GLY A 41 -1.76 -14.00 -11.24
N ARG A 42 -1.14 -14.10 -10.06
CA ARG A 42 -1.82 -14.36 -8.79
C ARG A 42 -1.43 -13.28 -7.80
N LEU A 43 -2.40 -12.47 -7.37
CA LEU A 43 -2.22 -11.48 -6.34
C LEU A 43 -2.16 -12.16 -4.97
N GLN A 44 -0.98 -12.13 -4.35
CA GLN A 44 -0.70 -12.78 -3.06
C GLN A 44 -0.52 -11.77 -1.93
N ALA A 45 -0.03 -10.57 -2.24
CA ALA A 45 0.21 -9.52 -1.27
C ALA A 45 0.11 -8.13 -1.90
N ALA A 46 -0.20 -7.14 -1.06
CA ALA A 46 -0.02 -5.72 -1.36
C ALA A 46 1.21 -5.20 -0.62
N LEU A 47 2.27 -4.87 -1.37
CA LEU A 47 3.46 -4.22 -0.84
C LEU A 47 3.20 -2.72 -0.71
N TYR A 48 3.56 -2.13 0.44
CA TYR A 48 3.35 -0.71 0.68
C TYR A 48 4.48 -0.09 1.49
N TRP A 49 4.64 1.21 1.27
CA TRP A 49 5.60 2.07 1.93
C TRP A 49 4.96 3.45 2.15
N PHE A 50 5.69 4.34 2.81
CA PHE A 50 5.19 5.67 3.17
C PHE A 50 6.05 6.76 2.55
N ASN A 51 5.37 7.80 2.09
CA ASN A 51 5.99 9.09 1.80
C ASN A 51 5.45 10.10 2.81
N THR A 52 6.32 10.64 3.64
CA THR A 52 5.98 11.62 4.68
C THR A 52 6.45 13.00 4.23
N ALA A 53 5.52 13.92 4.04
CA ALA A 53 5.85 15.34 3.84
C ALA A 53 6.32 15.94 5.18
N LEU A 54 7.55 16.45 5.21
CA LEU A 54 8.14 17.05 6.41
C LEU A 54 7.89 18.56 6.44
N TYR A 55 8.28 19.26 5.38
CA TYR A 55 8.12 20.71 5.25
C TYR A 55 8.34 21.15 3.80
N ASN A 56 7.48 22.02 3.27
CA ASN A 56 7.47 22.44 1.86
C ASN A 56 7.56 21.22 0.92
N ASP A 57 8.58 21.19 0.05
CA ASP A 57 8.81 20.12 -0.92
C ASP A 57 9.70 18.99 -0.36
N VAL A 58 10.06 19.04 0.93
CA VAL A 58 10.89 18.01 1.57
C VAL A 58 10.02 16.83 1.99
N THR A 59 10.31 15.67 1.40
CA THR A 59 9.66 14.40 1.72
C THR A 59 10.67 13.36 2.19
N TYR A 60 10.22 12.45 3.04
CA TYR A 60 10.96 11.24 3.42
C TYR A 60 10.20 10.03 2.90
N SER A 61 10.90 9.11 2.24
CA SER A 61 10.32 7.86 1.76
C SER A 61 10.86 6.69 2.55
N THR A 62 10.00 5.80 3.03
CA THR A 62 10.47 4.56 3.66
C THR A 62 10.99 3.56 2.63
N SER A 63 10.83 3.79 1.32
CA SER A 63 11.37 2.93 0.26
C SER A 63 12.72 3.39 -0.28
N SER A 64 13.34 4.42 0.31
CA SER A 64 14.69 4.85 -0.12
C SER A 64 15.77 3.88 0.38
N ASP A 65 16.88 3.80 -0.35
CA ASP A 65 18.01 2.91 -0.02
C ASP A 65 18.67 3.23 1.33
N ASP A 66 18.56 4.49 1.77
CA ASP A 66 19.08 5.00 3.04
C ASP A 66 18.04 5.03 4.18
N SER A 67 16.84 4.51 3.93
CA SER A 67 15.77 4.45 4.94
C SER A 67 16.15 3.51 6.09
N PHE A 68 15.97 3.98 7.33
CA PHE A 68 16.09 3.14 8.52
C PHE A 68 14.81 2.33 8.81
N ALA A 69 13.70 2.68 8.15
CA ALA A 69 12.40 2.03 8.28
C ALA A 69 12.20 1.01 7.17
N SER A 70 11.74 -0.19 7.52
CA SER A 70 11.35 -1.20 6.54
C SER A 70 10.00 -0.87 5.89
N GLN A 71 9.79 -1.42 4.69
CA GLN A 71 8.49 -1.44 4.03
C GLN A 71 7.63 -2.57 4.64
N ALA A 72 6.37 -2.62 4.24
CA ALA A 72 5.42 -3.60 4.75
C ALA A 72 4.67 -4.30 3.61
N ALA A 73 4.08 -5.45 3.93
CA ALA A 73 3.27 -6.25 3.03
C ALA A 73 2.01 -6.70 3.76
N GLU A 74 0.85 -6.47 3.16
CA GLU A 74 -0.37 -7.20 3.55
C GLU A 74 -0.41 -8.47 2.71
N VAL A 75 -0.35 -9.64 3.35
CA VAL A 75 -0.46 -10.93 2.66
C VAL A 75 -1.92 -11.38 2.72
N PHE A 76 -2.51 -11.64 1.56
CA PHE A 76 -3.90 -12.07 1.48
C PHE A 76 -4.05 -13.53 1.89
N SER A 77 -5.24 -13.90 2.37
CA SER A 77 -5.50 -15.27 2.85
C SER A 77 -5.51 -16.31 1.74
N GLU A 78 -5.69 -15.88 0.49
CA GLU A 78 -5.70 -16.74 -0.69
C GLU A 78 -5.05 -16.02 -1.89
N ASP A 79 -4.55 -16.83 -2.82
CA ASP A 79 -3.99 -16.33 -4.07
C ASP A 79 -5.11 -15.98 -5.05
N ILE A 80 -5.29 -14.69 -5.31
CA ILE A 80 -6.37 -14.15 -6.16
C ILE A 80 -5.89 -14.12 -7.62
N PRO A 81 -6.45 -14.92 -8.54
CA PRO A 81 -6.06 -14.87 -9.96
C PRO A 81 -6.53 -13.55 -10.59
N VAL A 82 -5.65 -12.92 -11.36
CA VAL A 82 -5.91 -11.65 -12.07
C VAL A 82 -5.39 -11.69 -13.49
N SER A 83 -6.01 -10.91 -14.37
CA SER A 83 -5.62 -10.72 -15.78
C SER A 83 -5.30 -9.24 -16.05
N SER A 84 -4.50 -8.94 -17.06
CA SER A 84 -4.08 -7.58 -17.43
C SER A 84 -5.23 -6.65 -17.89
N SER A 85 -6.46 -7.14 -17.94
CA SER A 85 -7.67 -6.36 -18.19
C SER A 85 -8.46 -6.01 -16.93
N ASP A 86 -8.06 -6.57 -15.79
CA ASP A 86 -8.83 -6.49 -14.55
C ASP A 86 -8.61 -5.15 -13.84
N ILE A 87 -9.61 -4.77 -13.05
CA ILE A 87 -9.52 -3.69 -12.08
C ILE A 87 -9.80 -4.30 -10.71
N VAL A 88 -8.78 -4.34 -9.85
CA VAL A 88 -8.92 -4.79 -8.47
C VAL A 88 -9.33 -3.60 -7.61
N ILE A 89 -10.28 -3.81 -6.68
CA ILE A 89 -10.63 -2.81 -5.67
C ILE A 89 -9.84 -3.14 -4.40
N LEU A 90 -8.86 -2.29 -4.07
CA LEU A 90 -8.12 -2.38 -2.83
C LEU A 90 -8.76 -1.45 -1.79
N LYS A 91 -9.21 -2.04 -0.68
CA LYS A 91 -9.70 -1.32 0.48
C LYS A 91 -8.61 -1.15 1.51
N CYS A 92 -8.41 0.07 1.96
CA CYS A 92 -7.52 0.42 3.05
C CYS A 92 -8.32 0.87 4.25
N LEU A 93 -8.06 0.24 5.39
CA LEU A 93 -8.58 0.64 6.69
C LEU A 93 -7.42 1.16 7.53
N TYR A 94 -7.61 2.34 8.11
CA TYR A 94 -6.68 2.91 9.07
C TYR A 94 -7.38 3.14 10.40
N SER A 95 -6.76 2.66 11.49
CA SER A 95 -7.22 2.90 12.85
C SER A 95 -6.03 2.98 13.79
N TYR A 96 -5.83 4.14 14.40
CA TYR A 96 -4.86 4.36 15.48
C TYR A 96 -3.45 3.78 15.21
N GLY A 97 -2.88 4.13 14.05
CA GLY A 97 -1.54 3.70 13.64
C GLY A 97 -1.48 2.30 13.01
N VAL A 98 -2.62 1.61 12.88
CA VAL A 98 -2.72 0.31 12.21
C VAL A 98 -3.32 0.53 10.82
N ILE A 99 -2.67 -0.04 9.81
CA ILE A 99 -3.20 -0.17 8.45
C ILE A 99 -3.57 -1.64 8.23
N LYS A 100 -4.73 -1.85 7.61
CA LYS A 100 -5.13 -3.13 7.05
C LYS A 100 -5.54 -2.93 5.60
N LEU A 101 -4.99 -3.74 4.70
CA LEU A 101 -5.41 -3.78 3.30
C LEU A 101 -6.26 -5.03 3.04
N ASP A 102 -7.23 -4.92 2.13
CA ASP A 102 -8.06 -6.04 1.71
C ASP A 102 -8.52 -5.86 0.27
N VAL A 103 -8.78 -6.96 -0.43
CA VAL A 103 -9.37 -6.93 -1.78
C VAL A 103 -10.88 -7.15 -1.65
N VAL A 104 -11.68 -6.35 -2.35
CA VAL A 104 -13.15 -6.35 -2.24
C VAL A 104 -13.83 -6.73 -3.55
#